data_AF-I3SCM7-F1
#
_entry.id   AF-I3SCM7-F1
#
_cell.length_a   1.000
_cell.length_b   1.000
_cell.length_c   1.000
_cell.angle_alpha   90.00
_cell.angle_beta   90.00
_cell.angle_gamma   90.00
#
_symmetry.space_group_name_H-M   'P 1'
#
loop_
_entity.id
_entity.type
_entity.pdbx_description
1 polymer ?
#
loop_
_entity_poly.entity_id
_entity_poly.type
_entity_poly.pdbx_seq_one_letter_code
_entity_poly.pdbx_strand_id
1 'polypeptide(L)' 'MESYTMVTTKKPLFEEFSGKTSVWGSLSPEVQEVSLKVDSEFQKLFISKVKKASSIIPPSS' A
#
# COMPACT_ATOMS: atom_id res chain seq x y z
N MET A 1 12.94 9.18 12.93
CA MET A 1 12.87 7.92 13.69
C MET A 1 13.98 7.03 13.16
N GLU A 2 14.90 6.61 14.01
CA GLU A 2 15.99 5.70 13.62
C GLU A 2 15.62 4.29 14.08
N SER A 3 15.68 3.31 13.18
CA SER A 3 15.33 1.92 13.48
C SER A 3 16.24 0.97 12.71
N TYR A 4 16.57 -0.15 13.34
CA TYR A 4 17.36 -1.23 12.75
C TYR A 4 16.50 -2.48 12.70
N THR A 5 16.41 -3.11 11.53
CA THR A 5 15.65 -4.35 11.31
C THR A 5 16.57 -5.41 10.71
N MET A 6 16.57 -6.61 11.29
CA MET A 6 17.35 -7.74 10.80
C MET A 6 16.44 -8.72 10.07
N VAL A 7 16.77 -9.02 8.80
CA VAL A 7 16.05 -9.98 7.96
C VAL A 7 16.93 -11.23 7.76
N THR A 8 16.32 -12.40 7.83
CA THR A 8 17.03 -13.70 7.74
C THR A 8 17.35 -14.12 6.30
N THR A 9 16.77 -13.44 5.32
CA THR A 9 16.93 -13.74 3.89
C THR A 9 18.03 -12.87 3.26
N LYS A 10 18.90 -13.49 2.45
CA LYS A 10 20.00 -12.80 1.74
C LYS A 10 19.54 -11.79 0.68
N LYS A 11 18.30 -11.90 0.20
CA LYS A 11 17.66 -10.99 -0.76
C LYS A 11 16.24 -10.65 -0.30
N PRO A 12 16.08 -9.75 0.68
CA PRO A 12 14.76 -9.36 1.13
C PRO A 12 14.03 -8.64 -0.02
N LEU A 13 12.84 -9.12 -0.34
CA LEU A 13 11.91 -8.44 -1.23
C LEU A 13 10.97 -7.62 -0.36
N PHE A 14 10.93 -6.32 -0.60
CA PHE A 14 10.00 -5.43 0.05
C PHE A 14 8.90 -5.08 -0.95
N GLU A 15 7.68 -5.51 -0.65
CA GLU A 15 6.50 -5.08 -1.39
C GLU A 15 5.80 -3.99 -0.58
N GLU A 16 5.44 -2.92 -1.27
CA GLU A 16 4.74 -1.81 -0.66
C GLU A 16 3.23 -2.11 -0.64
N PHE A 17 2.62 -2.03 0.54
CA PHE A 17 1.17 -2.13 0.66
C PHE A 17 0.46 -0.82 0.30
N SER A 18 1.19 0.30 0.26
CA SER A 18 0.73 1.61 -0.20
C SER A 18 1.87 2.31 -0.95
N GLY A 19 1.54 3.03 -2.02
CA GLY A 19 2.53 3.62 -2.92
C GLY A 19 2.28 3.27 -4.39
N LYS A 20 3.15 3.77 -5.26
CA LYS A 20 3.00 3.63 -6.71
C LYS A 20 3.17 2.19 -7.19
N THR A 21 3.98 1.41 -6.48
CA THR A 21 4.22 -0.03 -6.70
C THR A 21 3.30 -0.91 -5.86
N SER A 22 2.23 -0.35 -5.28
CA SER A 22 1.38 -1.11 -4.37
C SER A 22 0.66 -2.27 -5.05
N VAL A 23 0.50 -3.36 -4.28
CA VAL A 23 -0.26 -4.55 -4.68
C VAL A 23 -1.69 -4.21 -5.11
N TRP A 24 -2.26 -3.15 -4.54
CA TRP A 24 -3.58 -2.62 -4.90
C TRP A 24 -3.68 -2.08 -6.33
N GLY A 25 -2.57 -1.60 -6.91
CA GLY A 25 -2.54 -1.21 -8.32
C GLY A 25 -2.62 -2.40 -9.28
N SER A 26 -2.33 -3.62 -8.78
CA SER A 26 -2.28 -4.85 -9.58
C SER A 26 -3.57 -5.68 -9.48
N LEU A 27 -4.40 -5.44 -8.47
CA LEU A 27 -5.70 -6.11 -8.30
C LEU A 27 -6.77 -5.46 -9.18
N SER A 28 -7.75 -6.23 -9.66
CA SER A 28 -8.90 -5.65 -10.38
C SER A 28 -9.80 -4.84 -9.43
N PRO A 29 -10.51 -3.80 -9.92
CA PRO A 29 -11.42 -3.01 -9.09
C PRO A 29 -12.48 -3.87 -8.38
N GLU A 30 -13.02 -4.89 -9.05
CA GLU A 30 -14.07 -5.76 -8.52
C GLU A 30 -13.55 -6.61 -7.35
N VAL A 31 -12.31 -7.10 -7.44
CA VAL A 31 -11.67 -7.83 -6.34
C VAL A 31 -11.49 -6.92 -5.13
N GLN A 32 -11.15 -5.65 -5.35
CA GLN A 32 -10.96 -4.69 -4.25
C GLN A 32 -12.29 -4.33 -3.58
N GLU A 33 -13.35 -4.10 -4.35
CA GLU A 33 -14.69 -3.83 -3.84
C GLU A 33 -15.22 -4.98 -2.99
N VAL A 34 -15.10 -6.22 -3.47
CA VAL A 34 -15.56 -7.41 -2.74
C VAL A 34 -14.69 -7.68 -1.51
N SER A 35 -13.37 -7.56 -1.62
CA SER A 35 -12.43 -7.86 -0.52
C SER A 35 -12.53 -6.86 0.62
N LEU A 36 -12.77 -5.58 0.30
CA LEU A 36 -12.93 -4.51 1.29
C LEU A 36 -14.40 -4.28 1.68
N LYS A 37 -15.34 -4.89 0.95
CA LYS A 37 -16.79 -4.69 1.09
C LYS A 37 -17.17 -3.20 1.00
N VAL A 38 -16.67 -2.55 -0.04
CA VAL A 38 -16.85 -1.11 -0.30
C VAL A 38 -17.55 -0.89 -1.64
N ASP A 39 -18.19 0.26 -1.79
CA ASP A 39 -18.73 0.70 -3.08
C ASP A 39 -17.64 1.22 -4.02
N SER A 40 -17.96 1.33 -5.31
CA SER A 40 -17.00 1.76 -6.34
C SER A 40 -16.47 3.18 -6.15
N GLU A 41 -17.24 4.09 -5.54
CA GLU A 41 -16.77 5.45 -5.30
C GLU A 41 -15.72 5.47 -4.18
N PHE A 42 -15.98 4.71 -3.12
CA PHE A 42 -15.01 4.52 -2.06
C PHE A 42 -13.75 3.77 -2.54
N GLN A 43 -13.89 2.75 -3.39
CA GLN A 43 -12.74 2.04 -3.97
C GLN A 43 -11.82 2.98 -4.76
N LYS A 44 -12.38 3.84 -5.61
CA LYS A 44 -11.59 4.83 -6.37
C LYS A 44 -10.85 5.79 -5.45
N LEU A 45 -11.52 6.27 -4.40
CA LEU A 45 -10.93 7.16 -3.41
C LEU A 45 -9.80 6.46 -2.64
N PHE A 46 -10.02 5.22 -2.22
CA PHE A 46 -9.05 4.38 -1.53
C PHE A 46 -7.79 4.21 -2.38
N ILE A 47 -7.91 3.80 -3.64
CA ILE A 47 -6.75 3.62 -4.53
C ILE A 47 -6.01 4.92 -4.80
N SER A 48 -6.72 6.03 -4.97
CA SER A 48 -6.10 7.35 -5.14
C SER A 48 -5.24 7.73 -3.92
N LYS A 49 -5.74 7.48 -2.71
CA LYS A 49 -5.04 7.76 -1.45
C LYS A 49 -3.87 6.80 -1.22
N VAL A 50 -4.09 5.50 -1.45
CA VAL A 50 -3.08 4.45 -1.29
C VAL A 50 -1.91 4.68 -2.24
N LYS A 51 -2.15 5.07 -3.50
CA LYS A 51 -1.06 5.40 -4.44
C LYS A 51 -0.25 6.62 -4.01
N LYS A 52 -0.88 7.58 -3.32
CA LYS A 52 -0.23 8.79 -2.79
C LYS A 52 0.54 8.54 -1.49
N ALA A 53 0.13 7.53 -0.72
CA ALA A 53 0.74 7.14 0.55
C ALA A 53 2.01 6.28 0.32
N SER A 54 3.05 6.88 -0.26
CA SER A 54 4.36 6.23 -0.45
C SER A 54 5.28 6.35 0.78
N SER A 55 4.86 7.10 1.81
CA SER A 55 5.70 7.36 2.99
C SER A 55 5.16 6.62 4.20
N ILE A 56 5.81 5.50 4.54
CA ILE A 56 5.69 4.82 5.85
C ILE A 56 6.23 5.72 6.97
N ILE A 57 6.98 6.76 6.61
CA ILE A 57 7.56 7.73 7.53
C ILE A 57 6.56 8.89 7.72
N PRO A 58 6.08 9.15 8.95
CA PRO A 58 5.27 10.34 9.21
C PRO A 58 6.09 11.61 8.88
N PRO A 59 5.44 12.70 8.43
CA PRO A 59 6.13 13.96 8.20
C PRO A 59 6.82 14.41 9.50
N SER A 60 8.09 14.78 9.41
CA SER A 60 8.81 15.38 10.52
C SER A 60 8.13 16.68 10.93
N SER A 61 7.80 16.80 12.21
CA SER A 61 7.29 18.03 12.84
C SER A 61 8.28 19.19 12.74
#